data_AF-A0A4R3TS85-F1
#
_entry.id   AF-A0A4R3TS85-F1
#
_cell.length_a   1.000
_cell.length_b   1.000
_cell.length_c   1.000
_cell.angle_alpha   90.00
_cell.angle_beta   90.00
_cell.angle_gamma   90.00
#
_symmetry.space_group_name_H-M   'P 1'
#
loop_
_entity.id
_entity.type
_entity.pdbx_description
1 polymer ?
#
loop_
_entity_poly.entity_id
_entity_poly.type
_entity_poly.pdbx_seq_one_letter_code
_entity_poly.pdbx_strand_id
1 'polypeptide(L)' 'MTDQLKHIVRAFETEVLRAVANGGKRPYIERAMRRADDKLRAMQAGADADLLEAIFSAAIEIETKSKMAMKAIAA' A
#
# COMPACT_ATOMS: atom_id res chain seq x y z
N MET A 1 -5.33 6.03 -12.71
CA MET A 1 -5.51 5.86 -11.24
C MET A 1 -6.33 7.03 -10.68
N THR A 2 -7.40 6.75 -9.95
CA THR A 2 -8.29 7.76 -9.34
C THR A 2 -7.60 8.51 -8.19
N ASP A 3 -8.14 9.66 -7.79
CA ASP A 3 -7.55 10.44 -6.69
C ASP A 3 -7.67 9.74 -5.33
N GLN A 4 -8.73 8.95 -5.13
CA GLN A 4 -8.88 8.11 -3.95
C GLN A 4 -7.80 7.01 -3.88
N LEU A 5 -7.51 6.34 -5.00
CA LEU A 5 -6.44 5.35 -5.07
C LEU A 5 -5.06 5.98 -4.81
N LYS A 6 -4.79 7.15 -5.39
CA LYS A 6 -3.56 7.93 -5.10
C LYS A 6 -3.44 8.24 -3.62
N HIS A 7 -4.54 8.61 -2.97
CA HIS A 7 -4.54 8.89 -1.55
C HIS A 7 -4.21 7.64 -0.71
N ILE A 8 -4.75 6.47 -1.07
CA ILE A 8 -4.43 5.19 -0.40
C ILE A 8 -2.94 4.88 -0.52
N VAL A 9 -2.38 4.94 -1.73
CA VAL A 9 -0.96 4.66 -1.98
C VAL A 9 -0.06 5.63 -1.22
N ARG A 10 -0.32 6.94 -1.26
CA ARG A 10 0.47 7.96 -0.54
C ARG A 10 0.39 7.81 0.98
N ALA A 11 -0.78 7.45 1.51
CA ALA A 11 -0.93 7.19 2.95
C ALA A 11 -0.10 5.98 3.38
N PHE A 12 -0.14 4.90 2.60
CA PHE A 12 0.70 3.72 2.81
C PHE A 12 2.19 4.07 2.74
N GLU A 13 2.63 4.78 1.69
CA GLU A 13 4.02 5.24 1.54
C GLU A 13 4.50 6.03 2.75
N THR A 14 3.69 7.00 3.20
CA THR A 14 4.03 7.85 4.33
C THR A 14 4.24 7.01 5.60
N GLU A 15 3.37 6.04 5.84
CA GLU A 15 3.48 5.15 7.00
C GLU A 15 4.73 4.27 6.91
N VAL A 16 4.98 3.67 5.75
CA VAL A 16 6.14 2.81 5.50
C VAL A 16 7.45 3.57 5.61
N LEU A 17 7.56 4.74 4.97
CA LEU A 17 8.77 5.57 5.04
C LEU A 17 9.05 6.02 6.48
N ARG A 18 8.02 6.39 7.25
CA ARG A 18 8.19 6.68 8.68
C ARG A 18 8.65 5.47 9.46
N ALA A 19 8.10 4.28 9.18
CA ALA A 19 8.55 3.06 9.84
C ALA A 19 10.02 2.79 9.52
N VAL A 20 10.43 2.85 8.25
CA VAL A 20 11.84 2.64 7.83
C VAL A 20 12.76 3.67 8.49
N ALA A 21 12.42 4.97 8.42
CA ALA A 21 13.24 6.05 8.96
C ALA A 21 13.48 5.96 10.49
N ASN A 22 12.55 5.36 11.22
CA ASN A 22 12.62 5.21 12.67
C ASN A 22 13.12 3.83 13.14
N GLY A 23 13.74 3.03 12.25
CA GLY A 23 14.20 1.67 12.60
C GLY A 23 13.06 0.70 12.91
N GLY A 24 11.90 0.93 12.30
CA GLY A 24 10.69 0.11 12.45
C GLY A 24 10.91 -1.32 11.98
N LYS A 25 10.19 -2.25 12.63
CA LYS A 25 10.26 -3.68 12.34
C LYS A 25 9.21 -4.11 11.31
N ARG A 26 9.40 -5.30 10.73
CA ARG A 26 8.50 -5.94 9.77
C ARG A 26 6.99 -5.84 10.12
N PRO A 27 6.53 -6.01 11.38
CA PRO A 27 5.12 -5.90 11.72
C PRO A 27 4.48 -4.53 11.44
N TYR A 28 5.27 -3.44 11.43
CA TYR A 28 4.75 -2.11 11.10
C TYR A 28 4.43 -2.01 9.60
N ILE A 29 5.32 -2.52 8.74
CA ILE A 29 5.12 -2.56 7.29
C ILE A 29 3.92 -3.44 6.94
N GLU A 30 3.79 -4.61 7.56
CA GLU A 30 2.66 -5.52 7.34
C GLU A 30 1.32 -4.91 7.79
N ARG A 31 1.32 -4.10 8.86
CA ARG A 31 0.11 -3.35 9.27
C ARG A 31 -0.27 -2.27 8.27
N ALA A 32 0.70 -1.51 7.76
CA ALA A 32 0.47 -0.51 6.72
C ALA A 32 -0.15 -1.15 5.47
N MET A 33 0.42 -2.29 5.03
CA MET A 33 -0.03 -3.05 3.88
C MET A 33 -1.47 -3.56 4.07
N ARG A 34 -1.77 -4.23 5.20
CA ARG A 34 -3.13 -4.70 5.51
C ARG A 34 -4.16 -3.57 5.46
N ARG A 35 -3.84 -2.41 6.05
CA ARG A 35 -4.73 -1.24 6.03
C ARG A 35 -4.98 -0.69 4.62
N ALA A 36 -3.97 -0.75 3.74
CA ALA A 36 -4.14 -0.35 2.36
C ALA A 36 -4.98 -1.36 1.59
N ASP A 37 -4.72 -2.66 1.78
CA ASP A 37 -5.48 -3.75 1.16
C ASP A 37 -6.96 -3.72 1.55
N ASP A 38 -7.28 -3.48 2.83
CA ASP A 38 -8.67 -3.36 3.30
C ASP A 38 -9.42 -2.22 2.58
N LYS A 39 -8.74 -1.09 2.36
CA LYS A 39 -9.30 0.05 1.62
C LYS A 39 -9.49 -0.27 0.14
N LEU A 40 -8.53 -0.95 -0.48
CA LEU A 40 -8.65 -1.38 -1.87
C LEU A 40 -9.79 -2.38 -2.06
N ARG A 41 -9.94 -3.35 -1.15
CA ARG A 41 -11.05 -4.33 -1.16
C ARG A 41 -12.41 -3.66 -1.03
N ALA A 42 -12.53 -2.66 -0.16
CA ALA A 42 -13.76 -1.89 -0.02
C ALA A 42 -14.18 -1.17 -1.33
N MET A 43 -13.21 -0.84 -2.18
CA MET A 43 -13.46 -0.21 -3.49
C MET A 43 -13.79 -1.21 -4.60
N GLN A 44 -13.55 -2.51 -4.42
CA GLN A 44 -13.82 -3.53 -5.44
C GLN A 44 -15.32 -3.83 -5.60
N ALA A 45 -16.11 -3.62 -4.55
CA ALA A 45 -17.53 -3.88 -4.58
C ALA A 45 -18.24 -2.91 -5.53
N GLY A 46 -18.76 -3.41 -6.65
CA GLY A 46 -19.45 -2.60 -7.65
C GLY A 46 -18.53 -1.80 -8.58
N ALA A 47 -17.22 -2.09 -8.59
CA ALA A 47 -16.28 -1.46 -9.50
C ALA A 47 -16.49 -1.94 -10.95
N ASP A 48 -16.40 -1.01 -11.90
CA ASP A 48 -16.28 -1.33 -13.32
C ASP A 48 -14.85 -1.82 -13.67
N ALA A 49 -14.65 -2.23 -14.93
CA ALA A 49 -13.37 -2.78 -15.38
C ALA A 49 -12.20 -1.79 -15.22
N ASP A 50 -12.42 -0.51 -15.54
CA ASP A 50 -11.39 0.53 -15.47
C ASP A 50 -10.98 0.80 -14.01
N LEU A 51 -11.95 0.82 -13.10
CA LEU A 51 -11.68 0.97 -11.67
C LEU A 51 -10.98 -0.28 -11.10
N LEU A 52 -11.36 -1.48 -11.53
CA LEU A 52 -10.67 -2.71 -11.14
C LEU A 52 -9.20 -2.73 -11.59
N GLU A 53 -8.92 -2.33 -12.83
CA GLU A 53 -7.54 -2.21 -13.33
C GLU A 53 -6.73 -1.21 -12.51
N ALA A 54 -7.33 -0.06 -12.17
CA ALA A 54 -6.69 0.93 -11.32
C ALA A 54 -6.45 0.41 -9.89
N ILE A 55 -7.38 -0.36 -9.32
CA ILE A 55 -7.21 -1.02 -8.01
C ILE A 55 -6.04 -2.02 -8.06
N PHE A 56 -5.96 -2.85 -9.11
CA PHE A 56 -4.86 -3.81 -9.26
C PHE A 56 -3.51 -3.12 -9.42
N SER A 57 -3.46 -2.02 -10.19
CA SER A 57 -2.25 -1.20 -10.33
C SER A 57 -1.77 -0.67 -8.96
N ALA A 58 -2.70 -0.15 -8.14
CA ALA A 58 -2.38 0.32 -6.79
C ALA A 58 -1.90 -0.81 -5.86
N ALA A 59 -2.51 -1.99 -5.95
CA ALA A 59 -2.10 -3.15 -5.17
C ALA A 59 -0.66 -3.61 -5.50
N ILE A 60 -0.33 -3.69 -6.79
CA ILE A 60 1.03 -4.03 -7.26
C ILE A 60 2.06 -3.03 -6.74
N GLU A 61 1.71 -1.74 -6.76
CA GLU A 61 2.58 -0.67 -6.26
C GLU A 61 2.82 -0.78 -4.74
N ILE A 62 1.78 -1.04 -3.96
CA ILE A 62 1.86 -1.27 -2.51
C ILE A 62 2.72 -2.50 -2.19
N GLU A 63 2.50 -3.62 -2.89
CA GLU A 63 3.26 -4.85 -2.69
C GLU A 63 4.76 -4.63 -2.98
N THR A 64 5.06 -3.96 -4.09
CA THR A 64 6.44 -3.65 -4.51
C THR A 64 7.15 -2.82 -3.46
N LYS A 65 6.52 -1.75 -2.99
CA LYS A 65 7.09 -0.85 -1.96
C LYS A 65 7.22 -1.53 -0.60
N SER A 66 6.27 -2.39 -0.23
CA SER A 66 6.33 -3.21 0.98
C SER A 66 7.57 -4.12 0.96
N LYS A 67 7.82 -4.83 -0.15
CA LYS A 67 9.00 -5.68 -0.34
C LYS A 67 10.31 -4.88 -0.23
N MET A 68 10.37 -3.69 -0.82
CA MET A 68 11.54 -2.81 -0.73
C MET A 68 11.78 -2.35 0.72
N ALA A 69 10.73 -1.93 1.42
CA ALA A 69 10.83 -1.51 2.81
C ALA A 69 11.28 -2.64 3.73
N MET A 70 10.74 -3.86 3.54
CA MET A 70 11.17 -5.05 4.30
C MET A 70 12.64 -5.38 4.08
N LYS A 71 13.16 -5.20 2.86
CA LYS A 71 14.60 -5.36 2.57
C LYS A 71 15.43 -4.28 3.27
N ALA A 72 14.96 -3.03 3.24
CA ALA A 72 15.69 -1.91 3.84
C ALA A 72 15.86 -2.03 5.36
N ILE A 73 14.87 -2.58 6.07
CA ILE A 73 14.94 -2.78 7.54
C ILE A 73 15.65 -4.07 7.96
N ALA A 74 15.98 -4.95 7.00
CA ALA A 74 16.71 -6.19 7.24
C ALA A 74 18.22 -6.06 6.96
N ALA A 75 18.64 -4.94 6.36
CA ALA A 75 20.03 -4.55 6.12
C ALA A 75 20.56 -3.76 7.32
#